data_AF-A0A1M3PEM6-F1
#
_entry.id   AF-A0A1M3PEM6-F1
#
_cell.length_a   1.000
_cell.length_b   1.000
_cell.length_c   1.000
_cell.angle_alpha   90.00
_cell.angle_beta   90.00
_cell.angle_gamma   90.00
#
_symmetry.space_group_name_H-M   'P 1'
#
loop_
_entity.id
_entity.type
_entity.pdbx_description
1 polymer ?
#
loop_
_entity_poly.entity_id
_entity_poly.type
_entity_poly.pdbx_seq_one_letter_code
_entity_poly.pdbx_strand_id
1 'polypeptide(L)'
;MSTPVEPWLDLIEREYLASFIREGGGAVRFVVAEANRLEAVADGLGARAGRHGLATIRVDSAMLKLQHVQTLFFAMSQAIDWDTLMQARLERLLTECGYRWPEPGRRMDLAALSEALGVLPHLLRGQLSQEMTRAVWRAPQMAQDFRYAMIALLEARLAGEDNPLEAPVLEWLRGTLRRVGQVRGANIGAKVTRHSARAMLISLCHWVRACGGHGMLVLLDIRQLLRDRRAVVEGVVYTPAAVMDCYEVLRQTIDDAERFEGVFFAVLADPPLLDEESRRALGQYTALKMRLWDDVRPQGRDNMLAPLVVLQ
;
A
#
# COMPACT_ATOMS: atom_id res chain seq x y z
N MET A 1 4.94 -27.71 -16.82
CA MET A 1 3.47 -27.74 -16.94
C MET A 1 2.99 -26.33 -16.60
N SER A 2 1.83 -25.91 -17.07
CA SER A 2 1.43 -24.50 -17.01
C SER A 2 0.09 -24.37 -16.32
N THR A 3 -0.01 -23.40 -15.43
CA THR A 3 -1.24 -23.13 -14.68
C THR A 3 -2.15 -22.22 -15.51
N PRO A 4 -3.42 -22.59 -15.77
CA PRO A 4 -4.35 -21.70 -16.45
C PRO A 4 -4.71 -20.50 -15.55
N VAL A 5 -4.96 -19.34 -16.16
CA VAL A 5 -5.26 -18.08 -15.43
C VAL A 5 -6.46 -18.21 -14.48
N GLU A 6 -7.61 -18.70 -14.95
CA GLU A 6 -8.85 -18.67 -14.16
C GLU A 6 -8.81 -19.55 -12.89
N PRO A 7 -8.36 -20.82 -12.93
CA PRO A 7 -8.16 -21.62 -11.71
C PRO A 7 -7.22 -20.98 -10.69
N TRP A 8 -6.18 -20.27 -11.16
CA TRP A 8 -5.27 -19.56 -10.27
C TRP A 8 -5.97 -18.36 -9.61
N LEU A 9 -6.75 -17.59 -10.36
CA LEU A 9 -7.50 -16.46 -9.81
C LEU A 9 -8.55 -16.91 -8.78
N ASP A 10 -9.25 -18.02 -9.01
CA ASP A 10 -10.21 -18.60 -8.06
C ASP A 10 -9.52 -19.05 -6.76
N LEU A 11 -8.33 -19.63 -6.88
CA LEU A 11 -7.50 -20.01 -5.75
C LEU A 11 -7.06 -18.77 -4.95
N ILE A 12 -6.52 -17.74 -5.61
CA ILE A 12 -6.05 -16.53 -4.95
C ILE A 12 -7.20 -15.79 -4.26
N GLU A 13 -8.38 -15.74 -4.88
CA GLU A 13 -9.54 -15.15 -4.22
C GLU A 13 -9.91 -15.88 -2.94
N ARG A 14 -10.01 -17.21 -2.99
CA ARG A 14 -10.42 -18.02 -1.84
C ARG A 14 -9.40 -17.98 -0.70
N GLU A 15 -8.12 -18.16 -1.01
CA GLU A 15 -7.08 -18.30 0.01
C GLU A 15 -6.54 -16.95 0.50
N TYR A 16 -6.54 -15.90 -0.33
CA TYR A 16 -6.00 -14.58 0.01
C TYR A 16 -7.06 -13.50 0.13
N LEU A 17 -7.75 -13.18 -0.96
CA LEU A 17 -8.55 -11.94 -1.03
C LEU A 17 -9.78 -11.98 -0.12
N ALA A 18 -10.43 -13.14 0.00
CA ALA A 18 -11.64 -13.32 0.80
C ALA A 18 -11.36 -13.45 2.32
N SER A 19 -10.19 -13.97 2.71
CA SER A 19 -9.87 -14.33 4.09
C SER A 19 -8.55 -13.71 4.56
N PHE A 20 -7.39 -14.29 4.21
CA PHE A 20 -6.09 -13.95 4.80
C PHE A 20 -5.78 -12.45 4.79
N ILE A 21 -6.01 -11.76 3.66
CA ILE A 21 -5.79 -10.31 3.55
C ILE A 21 -6.80 -9.53 4.38
N ARG A 22 -8.06 -9.95 4.35
CA ARG A 22 -9.14 -9.31 5.12
C ARG A 22 -8.95 -9.47 6.63
N GLU A 23 -8.27 -10.53 7.07
CA GLU A 23 -7.90 -10.79 8.46
C GLU A 23 -6.62 -10.06 8.90
N GLY A 24 -5.95 -9.36 7.98
CA GLY A 24 -4.77 -8.54 8.25
C GLY A 24 -3.46 -9.15 7.79
N GLY A 25 -3.47 -10.29 7.10
CA GLY A 25 -2.28 -10.87 6.50
C GLY A 25 -1.70 -10.03 5.35
N GLY A 26 -0.40 -10.14 5.14
CA GLY A 26 0.32 -9.56 4.02
C GLY A 26 0.94 -10.65 3.15
N ALA A 27 0.81 -10.53 1.83
CA ALA A 27 1.35 -11.51 0.88
C ALA A 27 1.96 -10.84 -0.36
N VAL A 28 2.98 -11.49 -0.91
CA VAL A 28 3.61 -11.10 -2.18
C VAL A 28 3.63 -12.32 -3.10
N ARG A 29 3.16 -12.16 -4.34
CA ARG A 29 3.14 -13.20 -5.37
C ARG A 29 3.63 -12.65 -6.69
N PHE A 30 4.50 -13.39 -7.35
CA PHE A 30 5.02 -13.12 -8.67
C PHE A 30 4.23 -13.90 -9.70
N VAL A 31 3.76 -13.21 -10.72
CA VAL A 31 3.02 -13.79 -11.84
C VAL A 31 3.79 -13.52 -13.11
N VAL A 32 4.21 -14.60 -13.78
CA VAL A 32 4.90 -14.56 -15.06
C VAL A 32 3.97 -15.07 -16.15
N ALA A 33 3.66 -14.24 -17.14
CA ALA A 33 2.83 -14.63 -18.28
C ALA A 33 3.07 -13.69 -19.47
N GLU A 34 2.53 -14.05 -20.64
CA GLU A 34 2.50 -13.17 -21.80
C GLU A 34 1.64 -11.92 -21.53
N ALA A 35 1.93 -10.82 -22.24
CA ALA A 35 1.32 -9.51 -21.97
C ALA A 35 -0.22 -9.52 -21.95
N ASN A 36 -0.85 -10.18 -22.93
CA ASN A 36 -2.31 -10.32 -23.01
C ASN A 36 -2.91 -11.07 -21.82
N ARG A 37 -2.17 -12.04 -21.27
CA ARG A 37 -2.58 -12.80 -20.08
C ARG A 37 -2.37 -12.02 -18.80
N LEU A 38 -1.30 -11.21 -18.71
CA LEU A 38 -1.08 -10.34 -17.56
C LEU A 38 -2.16 -9.27 -17.42
N GLU A 39 -2.68 -8.75 -18.54
CA GLU A 39 -3.85 -7.87 -18.53
C GLU A 39 -5.08 -8.59 -17.96
N ALA A 40 -5.39 -9.80 -18.45
CA ALA A 40 -6.49 -10.61 -17.92
C ALA A 40 -6.32 -10.95 -16.43
N VAL A 41 -5.09 -11.25 -15.99
CA VAL A 41 -4.77 -11.47 -14.56
C VAL A 41 -5.00 -10.21 -13.73
N ALA A 42 -4.50 -9.06 -14.20
CA ALA A 42 -4.63 -7.80 -13.48
C ALA A 42 -6.10 -7.40 -13.32
N ASP A 43 -6.89 -7.53 -14.38
CA ASP A 43 -8.33 -7.23 -14.38
C ASP A 43 -9.10 -8.24 -13.54
N GLY A 44 -8.77 -9.53 -13.65
CA GLY A 44 -9.37 -10.60 -12.86
C GLY A 44 -9.10 -10.47 -11.36
N LEU A 45 -7.88 -10.11 -10.95
CA LEU A 45 -7.54 -9.81 -9.56
C LEU A 45 -8.26 -8.55 -9.08
N GLY A 46 -8.27 -7.48 -9.88
CA GLY A 46 -8.95 -6.23 -9.54
C GLY A 46 -10.45 -6.41 -9.31
N ALA A 47 -11.12 -7.15 -10.20
CA ALA A 47 -12.54 -7.47 -10.07
C ALA A 47 -12.83 -8.26 -8.78
N ARG A 48 -12.04 -9.30 -8.50
CA ARG A 48 -12.18 -10.14 -7.30
C ARG A 48 -11.89 -9.35 -6.01
N ALA A 49 -10.83 -8.55 -6.00
CA ALA A 49 -10.50 -7.67 -4.89
C ALA A 49 -11.63 -6.68 -4.59
N GLY A 50 -12.24 -6.11 -5.64
CA GLY A 50 -13.42 -5.24 -5.53
C GLY A 50 -14.63 -5.93 -4.87
N ARG A 51 -14.90 -7.21 -5.17
CA ARG A 51 -15.98 -7.99 -4.51
C ARG A 51 -15.80 -8.11 -3.00
N HIS A 52 -14.56 -8.09 -2.53
CA HIS A 52 -14.21 -8.18 -1.11
C HIS A 52 -13.94 -6.81 -0.47
N GLY A 53 -14.19 -5.71 -1.19
CA GLY A 53 -14.00 -4.34 -0.70
C GLY A 53 -12.54 -3.94 -0.51
N LEU A 54 -11.61 -4.62 -1.18
CA LEU A 54 -10.19 -4.26 -1.16
C LEU A 54 -9.93 -3.11 -2.14
N ALA A 55 -9.17 -2.11 -1.70
CA ALA A 55 -8.73 -1.04 -2.61
C ALA A 55 -7.70 -1.59 -3.59
N THR A 56 -7.90 -1.36 -4.89
CA THR A 56 -6.94 -1.79 -5.92
C THR A 56 -6.04 -0.63 -6.32
N ILE A 57 -4.73 -0.83 -6.19
CA ILE A 57 -3.69 0.15 -6.51
C ILE A 57 -2.82 -0.43 -7.63
N ARG A 58 -2.64 0.32 -8.71
CA ARG A 58 -1.77 -0.07 -9.83
C ARG A 58 -0.49 0.76 -9.79
N VAL A 59 0.64 0.08 -9.88
CA VAL A 59 1.97 0.68 -9.86
C VAL A 59 2.74 0.14 -11.05
N ASP A 60 3.17 1.02 -11.94
CA ASP A 60 3.82 0.66 -13.19
C ASP A 60 5.27 1.15 -13.23
N SER A 61 6.21 0.21 -13.40
CA SER A 61 7.63 0.47 -13.59
C SER A 61 7.95 1.33 -14.82
N ALA A 62 7.09 1.35 -15.84
CA ALA A 62 7.22 2.24 -16.99
C ALA A 62 7.04 3.71 -16.63
N MET A 63 6.22 4.02 -15.61
CA MET A 63 5.92 5.37 -15.18
C MET A 63 6.74 5.82 -13.97
N LEU A 64 7.11 4.87 -13.11
CA LEU A 64 7.64 5.15 -11.78
C LEU A 64 9.00 4.49 -11.60
N LYS A 65 9.95 5.20 -11.00
CA LYS A 65 11.29 4.69 -10.65
C LYS A 65 11.21 3.76 -9.43
N LEU A 66 10.91 2.48 -9.65
CA LEU A 66 10.71 1.49 -8.58
C LEU A 66 11.99 1.07 -7.86
N GLN A 67 13.16 1.43 -8.38
CA GLN A 67 14.44 1.24 -7.67
C GLN A 67 14.53 2.08 -6.38
N HIS A 68 13.59 3.01 -6.20
CA HIS A 68 13.46 3.84 -5.03
C HIS A 68 12.20 3.40 -4.28
N VAL A 69 12.36 2.74 -3.13
CA VAL A 69 11.25 2.24 -2.31
C VAL A 69 10.24 3.32 -1.91
N GLN A 70 10.67 4.58 -1.73
CA GLN A 70 9.75 5.69 -1.45
C GLN A 70 8.77 5.96 -2.60
N THR A 71 9.12 5.62 -3.84
CA THR A 71 8.22 5.74 -4.99
C THR A 71 7.01 4.82 -4.83
N LEU A 72 7.19 3.61 -4.32
CA LEU A 72 6.09 2.68 -4.03
C LEU A 72 5.17 3.24 -2.94
N PHE A 73 5.75 3.77 -1.86
CA PHE A 73 4.98 4.44 -0.81
C PHE A 73 4.13 5.59 -1.37
N PHE A 74 4.75 6.49 -2.15
CA PHE A 74 4.02 7.64 -2.70
C PHE A 74 2.94 7.21 -3.68
N ALA A 75 3.18 6.21 -4.53
CA ALA A 75 2.18 5.70 -5.46
C ALA A 75 0.96 5.14 -4.71
N MET A 76 1.19 4.33 -3.67
CA MET A 76 0.10 3.81 -2.83
C MET A 76 -0.65 4.92 -2.08
N SER A 77 0.09 5.86 -1.49
CA SER A 77 -0.47 7.01 -0.77
C SER A 77 -1.29 7.94 -1.68
N GLN A 78 -0.89 8.13 -2.93
CA GLN A 78 -1.63 8.93 -3.91
C GLN A 78 -2.93 8.26 -4.35
N ALA A 79 -2.98 6.93 -4.37
CA ALA A 79 -4.17 6.16 -4.76
C ALA A 79 -5.25 6.11 -3.67
N ILE A 80 -4.92 6.53 -2.43
CA ILE A 80 -5.86 6.52 -1.31
C ILE A 80 -6.70 7.79 -1.29
N ASP A 81 -8.01 7.61 -1.13
CA ASP A 81 -8.91 8.68 -0.75
C ASP A 81 -8.75 9.00 0.75
N TRP A 82 -7.85 9.93 1.03
CA TRP A 82 -7.55 10.37 2.38
C TRP A 82 -8.74 11.05 3.05
N ASP A 83 -9.64 11.69 2.30
CA ASP A 83 -10.77 12.40 2.89
C ASP A 83 -11.75 11.39 3.51
N THR A 84 -12.16 10.40 2.71
CA THR A 84 -13.00 9.29 3.17
C THR A 84 -12.33 8.51 4.30
N LEU A 85 -11.02 8.26 4.20
CA LEU A 85 -10.28 7.51 5.22
C LEU A 85 -10.17 8.25 6.56
N MET A 86 -9.92 9.56 6.53
CA MET A 86 -9.90 10.40 7.74
C MET A 86 -11.27 10.48 8.39
N GLN A 87 -12.31 10.61 7.58
CA GLN A 87 -13.69 10.63 8.05
C GLN A 87 -14.03 9.32 8.80
N ALA A 88 -13.80 8.18 8.16
CA ALA A 88 -14.03 6.87 8.77
C ALA A 88 -13.25 6.71 10.09
N ARG A 89 -12.03 7.24 10.17
CA ARG A 89 -11.25 7.19 11.41
C ARG A 89 -11.84 8.04 12.53
N LEU A 90 -12.24 9.28 12.25
CA LEU A 90 -12.87 10.15 13.24
C LEU A 90 -14.17 9.56 13.78
N GLU A 91 -15.00 8.98 12.90
CA GLU A 91 -16.24 8.31 13.31
C GLU A 91 -15.98 7.16 14.27
N ARG A 92 -14.94 6.37 14.02
CA ARG A 92 -14.53 5.29 14.92
C ARG A 92 -13.99 5.81 16.24
N LEU A 93 -13.14 6.84 16.23
CA LEU A 93 -12.65 7.48 17.46
C LEU A 93 -13.81 8.03 18.31
N LEU A 94 -14.80 8.64 17.66
CA LEU A 94 -16.00 9.14 18.33
C LEU A 94 -16.84 8.00 18.92
N THR A 95 -16.93 6.88 18.21
CA THR A 95 -17.57 5.64 18.69
C THR A 95 -16.82 5.05 19.89
N GLU A 96 -15.49 5.08 19.87
CA GLU A 96 -14.62 4.66 20.98
C GLU A 96 -14.80 5.57 22.23
N CYS A 97 -15.14 6.85 22.03
CA CYS A 97 -15.56 7.76 23.10
C CYS A 97 -16.99 7.48 23.64
N GLY A 98 -17.75 6.56 23.03
CA GLY A 98 -19.11 6.22 23.42
C GLY A 98 -20.22 7.04 22.74
N TYR A 99 -19.90 7.84 21.74
CA TYR A 99 -20.89 8.61 20.97
C TYR A 99 -21.16 7.96 19.61
N ARG A 100 -22.15 8.47 18.88
CA ARG A 100 -22.36 8.11 17.48
C ARG A 100 -22.16 9.34 16.62
N TRP A 101 -21.56 9.16 15.46
CA TRP A 101 -21.47 10.25 14.50
C TRP A 101 -22.88 10.64 14.02
N PRO A 102 -23.28 11.92 14.08
CA PRO A 102 -24.67 12.32 13.77
C PRO A 102 -25.10 11.97 12.35
N GLU A 103 -24.22 12.21 11.37
CA GLU A 103 -24.48 11.96 9.95
C GLU A 103 -23.27 11.23 9.32
N PRO A 104 -23.25 9.88 9.32
CA PRO A 104 -22.10 9.11 8.86
C PRO A 104 -21.64 9.50 7.45
N GLY A 105 -20.33 9.62 7.27
CA GLY A 105 -19.67 10.09 6.05
C GLY A 105 -19.61 11.61 5.90
N ARG A 106 -20.39 12.38 6.67
CA ARG A 106 -20.39 13.85 6.57
C ARG A 106 -19.28 14.46 7.42
N ARG A 107 -18.41 15.27 6.80
CA ARG A 107 -17.43 16.11 7.51
C ARG A 107 -18.16 17.08 8.43
N MET A 108 -17.75 17.13 9.68
CA MET A 108 -18.22 18.07 10.69
C MET A 108 -17.01 18.61 11.46
N ASP A 109 -16.97 19.91 11.69
CA ASP A 109 -16.01 20.48 12.63
C ASP A 109 -16.42 20.18 14.08
N LEU A 110 -15.54 20.53 15.02
CA LEU A 110 -15.79 20.28 16.43
C LEU A 110 -17.02 21.04 16.96
N ALA A 111 -17.32 22.24 16.45
CA ALA A 111 -18.43 23.05 16.95
C ALA A 111 -19.77 22.43 16.56
N ALA A 112 -19.94 22.08 15.29
CA ALA A 112 -21.11 21.38 14.78
C ALA A 112 -21.29 20.01 15.43
N LEU A 113 -20.19 19.27 15.64
CA LEU A 113 -20.25 17.97 16.31
C LEU A 113 -20.67 18.11 17.77
N SER A 114 -20.14 19.11 18.48
CA SER A 114 -20.53 19.42 19.86
C SER A 114 -21.99 19.79 20.01
N GLU A 115 -22.51 20.63 19.11
CA GLU A 115 -23.92 21.01 19.08
C GLU A 115 -24.82 19.78 18.88
N ALA A 116 -24.51 18.94 17.89
CA ALA A 116 -25.28 17.74 17.58
C ALA A 116 -25.28 16.70 18.72
N LEU A 117 -24.18 16.61 19.48
CA LEU A 117 -24.05 15.66 20.59
C LEU A 117 -24.52 16.22 21.94
N GLY A 118 -24.77 17.54 22.03
CA GLY A 118 -25.08 18.20 23.30
C GLY A 118 -23.91 18.20 24.29
N VAL A 119 -22.66 18.19 23.79
CA VAL A 119 -21.44 18.13 24.62
C VAL A 119 -20.61 19.41 24.44
N LEU A 120 -20.14 19.98 25.55
CA LEU A 120 -19.30 21.19 25.52
C LEU A 120 -18.03 20.96 24.68
N PRO A 121 -17.64 21.89 23.77
CA PRO A 121 -16.51 21.70 22.85
C PRO A 121 -15.19 21.30 23.47
N HIS A 122 -14.85 21.86 24.64
CA HIS A 122 -13.58 21.54 25.31
C HIS A 122 -13.58 20.13 25.91
N LEU A 123 -14.73 19.61 26.36
CA LEU A 123 -14.85 18.25 26.88
C LEU A 123 -14.74 17.24 25.73
N LEU A 124 -15.47 17.49 24.63
CA LEU A 124 -15.41 16.63 23.44
C LEU A 124 -14.00 16.60 22.86
N ARG A 125 -13.33 17.75 22.75
CA ARG A 125 -11.92 17.84 22.33
C ARG A 125 -11.01 17.02 23.24
N GLY A 126 -11.17 17.15 24.56
CA GLY A 126 -10.37 16.39 25.53
C GLY A 126 -10.50 14.88 25.34
N GLN A 127 -11.73 14.39 25.17
CA GLN A 127 -12.01 12.97 24.92
C GLN A 127 -11.40 12.49 23.59
N LEU A 128 -11.61 13.25 22.51
CA LEU A 128 -11.05 12.93 21.20
C LEU A 128 -9.51 12.94 21.22
N SER A 129 -8.87 13.92 21.85
CA SER A 129 -7.40 13.98 21.97
C SER A 129 -6.85 12.80 22.78
N GLN A 130 -7.55 12.38 23.84
CA GLN A 130 -7.19 11.18 24.61
C GLN A 130 -7.28 9.93 23.74
N GLU A 131 -8.35 9.77 22.96
CA GLU A 131 -8.50 8.63 22.06
C GLU A 131 -7.51 8.65 20.89
N MET A 132 -7.22 9.80 20.29
CA MET A 132 -6.15 9.94 19.31
C MET A 132 -4.78 9.55 19.90
N THR A 133 -4.51 9.94 21.15
CA THR A 133 -3.28 9.53 21.83
C THR A 133 -3.24 8.01 22.02
N ARG A 134 -4.33 7.40 22.47
CA ARG A 134 -4.41 5.96 22.70
C ARG A 134 -4.30 5.16 21.41
N ALA A 135 -5.04 5.56 20.38
CA ALA A 135 -5.30 4.74 19.20
C ALA A 135 -4.42 5.11 18.00
N VAL A 136 -3.77 6.27 18.00
CA VAL A 136 -2.83 6.71 16.95
C VAL A 136 -1.43 6.84 17.51
N TRP A 137 -1.23 7.69 18.54
CA TRP A 137 0.12 7.99 19.04
C TRP A 137 0.82 6.78 19.66
N ARG A 138 0.08 5.93 20.37
CA ARG A 138 0.63 4.72 21.00
C ARG A 138 0.70 3.49 20.09
N ALA A 139 0.30 3.59 18.82
CA ALA A 139 0.35 2.46 17.89
C ALA A 139 1.81 2.14 17.50
N PRO A 140 2.41 1.03 17.97
CA PRO A 140 3.83 0.72 17.71
C PRO A 140 4.12 0.36 16.26
N GLN A 141 3.11 -0.05 15.49
CA GLN A 141 3.24 -0.44 14.08
C GLN A 141 3.52 0.76 13.17
N MET A 142 3.11 1.97 13.59
CA MET A 142 3.30 3.19 12.81
C MET A 142 4.60 3.91 13.16
N ALA A 143 5.29 4.39 12.14
CA ALA A 143 6.42 5.29 12.30
C ALA A 143 5.98 6.61 12.93
N GLN A 144 6.86 7.23 13.73
CA GLN A 144 6.54 8.45 14.47
C GLN A 144 6.04 9.60 13.58
N ASP A 145 6.73 9.90 12.48
CA ASP A 145 6.31 10.96 11.55
C ASP A 145 4.94 10.66 10.91
N PHE A 146 4.62 9.39 10.68
CA PHE A 146 3.31 8.99 10.18
C PHE A 146 2.22 9.23 11.23
N ARG A 147 2.47 8.89 12.51
CA ARG A 147 1.53 9.17 13.61
C ARG A 147 1.27 10.66 13.76
N TYR A 148 2.31 11.49 13.65
CA TYR A 148 2.17 12.94 13.65
C TYR A 148 1.33 13.44 12.47
N ALA A 149 1.57 12.93 11.26
CA ALA A 149 0.76 13.27 10.10
C ALA A 149 -0.72 12.93 10.32
N MET A 150 -1.02 11.74 10.85
CA MET A 150 -2.41 11.32 11.09
C MET A 150 -3.09 12.20 12.14
N ILE A 151 -2.43 12.50 13.26
CA ILE A 151 -2.97 13.41 14.28
C ILE A 151 -3.25 14.79 13.69
N ALA A 152 -2.30 15.35 12.94
CA ALA A 152 -2.45 16.66 12.31
C ALA A 152 -3.63 16.69 11.32
N LEU A 153 -3.85 15.63 10.54
CA LEU A 153 -5.00 15.54 9.62
C LEU A 153 -6.34 15.42 10.37
N LEU A 154 -6.39 14.62 11.44
CA LEU A 154 -7.60 14.49 12.26
C LEU A 154 -7.94 15.81 12.96
N GLU A 155 -6.94 16.50 13.53
CA GLU A 155 -7.11 17.81 14.15
C GLU A 155 -7.51 18.87 13.13
N ALA A 156 -6.90 18.87 11.94
CA ALA A 156 -7.26 19.76 10.85
C ALA A 156 -8.74 19.61 10.47
N ARG A 157 -9.20 18.37 10.33
CA ARG A 157 -10.61 18.08 9.98
C ARG A 157 -11.58 18.59 11.04
N LEU A 158 -11.25 18.45 12.33
CA LEU A 158 -12.03 18.99 13.45
C LEU A 158 -11.97 20.51 13.57
N ALA A 159 -10.93 21.14 13.03
CA ALA A 159 -10.78 22.60 13.03
C ALA A 159 -11.59 23.29 11.92
N GLY A 160 -11.97 22.58 10.86
CA GLY A 160 -12.69 23.13 9.71
C GLY A 160 -11.85 23.13 8.42
N GLU A 161 -12.31 23.81 7.38
CA GLU A 161 -11.66 23.80 6.04
C GLU A 161 -10.38 24.66 5.96
N ASP A 162 -10.19 25.59 6.89
CA ASP A 162 -9.09 26.58 6.84
C ASP A 162 -7.81 26.17 7.59
N ASN A 163 -7.65 24.88 7.93
CA ASN A 163 -6.45 24.45 8.65
C ASN A 163 -5.20 24.49 7.75
N PRO A 164 -4.16 25.27 8.08
CA PRO A 164 -3.01 25.46 7.21
C PRO A 164 -2.11 24.23 7.07
N LEU A 165 -2.31 23.18 7.87
CA LEU A 165 -1.51 21.95 7.84
C LEU A 165 -2.14 20.84 7.00
N GLU A 166 -3.43 20.89 6.67
CA GLU A 166 -4.12 19.80 5.94
C GLU A 166 -3.43 19.53 4.59
N ALA A 167 -3.33 20.57 3.74
CA ALA A 167 -2.72 20.44 2.42
C ALA A 167 -1.23 20.07 2.48
N PRO A 168 -0.36 20.75 3.28
CA PRO A 168 1.05 20.36 3.39
C PRO A 168 1.27 18.92 3.89
N VAL A 169 0.47 18.42 4.83
CA VAL A 169 0.62 17.05 5.33
C VAL A 169 0.19 16.04 4.25
N LEU A 170 -0.89 16.31 3.50
CA LEU A 170 -1.27 15.49 2.35
C LEU A 170 -0.20 15.51 1.25
N GLU A 171 0.38 16.67 0.95
CA GLU A 171 1.49 16.79 0.00
C GLU A 171 2.72 15.99 0.47
N TRP A 172 2.99 15.95 1.78
CA TRP A 172 4.08 15.17 2.36
C TRP A 172 3.84 13.66 2.19
N LEU A 173 2.63 13.19 2.52
CA LEU A 173 2.22 11.79 2.34
C LEU A 173 2.29 11.37 0.87
N ARG A 174 1.96 12.28 -0.06
CA ARG A 174 1.94 12.03 -1.50
C ARG A 174 3.29 12.25 -2.18
N GLY A 175 4.30 12.74 -1.47
CA GLY A 175 5.63 13.02 -2.03
C GLY A 175 5.70 14.26 -2.92
N THR A 176 4.68 15.12 -2.90
CA THR A 176 4.59 16.35 -3.70
C THR A 176 5.02 17.60 -2.91
N LEU A 177 5.29 17.46 -1.61
CA LEU A 177 5.68 18.57 -0.74
C LEU A 177 6.94 19.27 -1.24
N ARG A 178 6.84 20.60 -1.46
CA ARG A 178 7.96 21.41 -1.95
C ARG A 178 9.01 21.63 -0.87
N ARG A 179 8.62 22.16 0.30
CA ARG A 179 9.54 22.52 1.39
C ARG A 179 9.12 21.84 2.69
N VAL A 180 10.06 21.12 3.32
CA VAL A 180 9.79 20.41 4.59
C VAL A 180 9.36 21.37 5.71
N GLY A 181 9.77 22.64 5.64
CA GLY A 181 9.34 23.68 6.59
C GLY A 181 7.83 23.84 6.70
N GLN A 182 7.06 23.52 5.65
CA GLN A 182 5.60 23.64 5.61
C GLN A 182 4.88 22.64 6.53
N VAL A 183 5.53 21.53 6.90
CA VAL A 183 4.95 20.50 7.79
C VAL A 183 5.55 20.52 9.20
N ARG A 184 6.39 21.50 9.52
CA ARG A 184 6.97 21.62 10.87
C ARG A 184 5.93 21.84 11.96
N GLY A 185 4.82 22.52 11.64
CA GLY A 185 3.69 22.69 12.56
C GLY A 185 3.02 21.37 12.95
N ALA A 186 3.17 20.32 12.14
CA ALA A 186 2.75 18.96 12.44
C ALA A 186 3.83 18.13 13.16
N ASN A 187 4.93 18.73 13.61
CA ASN A 187 6.10 18.04 14.20
C ASN A 187 6.83 17.07 13.25
N ILE A 188 6.67 17.25 11.93
CA ILE A 188 7.36 16.45 10.92
C ILE A 188 8.65 17.16 10.51
N GLY A 189 9.79 16.53 10.79
CA GLY A 189 11.12 17.12 10.59
C GLY A 189 11.79 16.81 9.25
N ALA A 190 11.35 15.76 8.56
CA ALA A 190 12.00 15.24 7.35
C ALA A 190 10.98 14.89 6.26
N LYS A 191 11.43 14.91 4.99
CA LYS A 191 10.67 14.29 3.90
C LYS A 191 10.77 12.76 4.01
N VAL A 192 9.81 12.05 3.44
CA VAL A 192 9.95 10.60 3.27
C VAL A 192 11.11 10.31 2.31
N THR A 193 12.02 9.42 2.72
CA THR A 193 13.21 9.03 1.95
C THR A 193 13.28 7.52 1.83
N ARG A 194 14.27 7.00 1.09
CA ARG A 194 14.54 5.55 1.01
C ARG A 194 14.72 4.89 2.40
N HIS A 195 15.18 5.64 3.39
CA HIS A 195 15.46 5.12 4.73
C HIS A 195 14.20 5.04 5.60
N SER A 196 13.18 5.85 5.33
CA SER A 196 11.92 5.84 6.09
C SER A 196 10.75 5.17 5.35
N ALA A 197 10.84 5.05 4.03
CA ALA A 197 9.73 4.58 3.18
C ALA A 197 9.18 3.20 3.54
N ARG A 198 10.03 2.24 3.93
CA ARG A 198 9.55 0.92 4.41
C ARG A 198 8.66 1.05 5.64
N ALA A 199 9.09 1.84 6.62
CA ALA A 199 8.30 2.10 7.81
C ALA A 199 7.00 2.86 7.46
N MET A 200 7.05 3.76 6.47
CA MET A 200 5.85 4.45 5.98
C MET A 200 4.87 3.52 5.26
N LEU A 201 5.34 2.55 4.47
CA LEU A 201 4.50 1.53 3.84
C LEU A 201 3.78 0.67 4.87
N ILE A 202 4.50 0.20 5.89
CA ILE A 202 3.92 -0.56 7.01
C ILE A 202 2.87 0.29 7.73
N SER A 203 3.20 1.55 8.01
CA SER A 203 2.27 2.49 8.67
C SER A 203 1.02 2.72 7.85
N LEU A 204 1.14 2.84 6.52
CA LEU A 204 0.02 3.01 5.61
C LEU A 204 -0.93 1.81 5.62
N CYS A 205 -0.37 0.59 5.54
CA CYS A 205 -1.15 -0.64 5.57
C CYS A 205 -1.92 -0.77 6.90
N HIS A 206 -1.22 -0.58 8.02
CA HIS A 206 -1.83 -0.56 9.35
C HIS A 206 -2.91 0.52 9.46
N TRP A 207 -2.67 1.71 8.93
CA TRP A 207 -3.61 2.82 9.02
C TRP A 207 -4.91 2.55 8.27
N VAL A 208 -4.83 2.05 7.03
CA VAL A 208 -6.01 1.67 6.24
C VAL A 208 -6.89 0.68 7.02
N ARG A 209 -6.26 -0.30 7.68
CA ARG A 209 -6.93 -1.27 8.54
C ARG A 209 -7.53 -0.64 9.80
N ALA A 210 -6.80 0.24 10.48
CA ALA A 210 -7.26 0.96 11.67
C ALA A 210 -8.49 1.85 11.39
N CYS A 211 -8.66 2.30 10.15
CA CYS A 211 -9.84 3.04 9.69
C CYS A 211 -11.02 2.14 9.34
N GLY A 212 -10.87 0.81 9.37
CA GLY A 212 -11.91 -0.16 9.04
C GLY A 212 -11.88 -0.66 7.60
N GLY A 213 -10.86 -0.32 6.80
CA GLY A 213 -10.70 -0.81 5.45
C GLY A 213 -10.46 -2.33 5.40
N HIS A 214 -10.96 -2.99 4.35
CA HIS A 214 -10.80 -4.45 4.21
C HIS A 214 -9.38 -4.87 3.78
N GLY A 215 -8.57 -3.94 3.28
CA GLY A 215 -7.20 -4.18 2.84
C GLY A 215 -6.97 -3.64 1.43
N MET A 216 -5.83 -3.99 0.83
CA MET A 216 -5.41 -3.49 -0.47
C MET A 216 -4.90 -4.61 -1.37
N LEU A 217 -5.23 -4.53 -2.66
CA LEU A 217 -4.54 -5.22 -3.75
C LEU A 217 -3.57 -4.23 -4.40
N VAL A 218 -2.29 -4.56 -4.45
CA VAL A 218 -1.27 -3.78 -5.16
C VAL A 218 -0.79 -4.58 -6.37
N LEU A 219 -1.16 -4.12 -7.56
CA LEU A 219 -0.68 -4.65 -8.83
C LEU A 219 0.60 -3.91 -9.21
N LEU A 220 1.73 -4.60 -9.11
CA LEU A 220 3.06 -4.06 -9.38
C LEU A 220 3.58 -4.58 -10.72
N ASP A 221 3.47 -3.78 -11.77
CA ASP A 221 3.96 -4.14 -13.10
C ASP A 221 5.44 -3.82 -13.23
N ILE A 222 6.27 -4.86 -13.36
CA ILE A 222 7.72 -4.75 -13.45
C ILE A 222 8.27 -5.03 -14.85
N ARG A 223 7.41 -5.13 -15.87
CA ARG A 223 7.82 -5.49 -17.24
C ARG A 223 8.84 -4.53 -17.83
N GLN A 224 8.78 -3.24 -17.49
CA GLN A 224 9.74 -2.24 -17.95
C GLN A 224 11.18 -2.57 -17.49
N LEU A 225 11.35 -3.19 -16.33
CA LEU A 225 12.68 -3.53 -15.79
C LEU A 225 13.44 -4.49 -16.72
N LEU A 226 12.69 -5.37 -17.39
CA LEU A 226 13.18 -6.43 -18.26
C LEU A 226 13.51 -5.94 -19.66
N ARG A 227 13.13 -4.70 -20.01
CA ARG A 227 13.41 -4.12 -21.32
C ARG A 227 14.84 -3.60 -21.38
N ASP A 228 15.52 -3.91 -22.48
CA ASP A 228 16.77 -3.25 -22.79
C ASP A 228 16.55 -1.80 -23.19
N ARG A 229 17.56 -0.96 -22.94
CA ARG A 229 17.49 0.49 -23.20
C ARG A 229 17.05 0.83 -24.63
N ARG A 230 17.43 0.01 -25.62
CA ARG A 230 17.08 0.21 -27.03
C ARG A 230 15.64 -0.20 -27.36
N ALA A 231 15.03 -1.05 -26.54
CA ALA A 231 13.66 -1.52 -26.69
C ALA A 231 12.64 -0.65 -25.93
N VAL A 232 13.11 0.26 -25.07
CA VAL A 232 12.25 1.23 -24.38
C VAL A 232 11.90 2.36 -25.34
N VAL A 233 10.64 2.39 -25.79
CA VAL A 233 10.10 3.46 -26.64
C VAL A 233 9.65 4.64 -25.78
N GLU A 234 8.93 4.36 -24.69
CA GLU A 234 8.41 5.35 -23.75
C GLU A 234 8.64 4.90 -22.30
N GLY A 235 8.63 5.86 -21.37
CA GLY A 235 8.74 5.60 -19.94
C GLY A 235 10.17 5.56 -19.41
N VAL A 236 10.32 4.99 -18.21
CA VAL A 236 11.58 4.94 -17.47
C VAL A 236 12.55 3.96 -18.13
N VAL A 237 13.78 4.42 -18.38
CA VAL A 237 14.90 3.56 -18.79
C VAL A 237 15.67 3.11 -17.57
N TYR A 238 15.69 1.80 -17.31
CA TYR A 238 16.43 1.20 -16.20
C TYR A 238 17.85 0.80 -16.61
N THR A 239 18.84 1.31 -15.89
CA THR A 239 20.21 0.79 -15.97
C THR A 239 20.28 -0.59 -15.32
N PRO A 240 21.29 -1.42 -15.64
CA PRO A 240 21.46 -2.71 -14.96
C PRO A 240 21.52 -2.59 -13.44
N ALA A 241 22.22 -1.59 -12.91
CA ALA A 241 22.26 -1.31 -11.47
C ALA A 241 20.86 -0.96 -10.91
N ALA A 242 20.08 -0.16 -11.63
CA ALA A 242 18.72 0.18 -11.20
C ALA A 242 17.79 -1.05 -11.19
N VAL A 243 17.99 -2.04 -12.08
CA VAL A 243 17.27 -3.32 -12.02
C VAL A 243 17.61 -4.08 -10.73
N MET A 244 18.90 -4.15 -10.37
CA MET A 244 19.32 -4.81 -9.12
C MET A 244 18.76 -4.10 -7.89
N ASP A 245 18.74 -2.76 -7.91
CA ASP A 245 18.11 -1.97 -6.85
C ASP A 245 16.59 -2.24 -6.78
N CYS A 246 15.89 -2.39 -7.92
CA CYS A 246 14.48 -2.81 -7.91
C CYS A 246 14.31 -4.21 -7.30
N TYR A 247 15.19 -5.16 -7.64
CA TYR A 247 15.14 -6.51 -7.07
C TYR A 247 15.41 -6.51 -5.57
N GLU A 248 16.28 -5.63 -5.07
CA GLU A 248 16.45 -5.40 -3.64
C GLU A 248 15.16 -4.86 -3.00
N VAL A 249 14.47 -3.90 -3.64
CA VAL A 249 13.17 -3.40 -3.15
C VAL A 249 12.15 -4.54 -3.07
N LEU A 250 11.99 -5.33 -4.13
CA LEU A 250 11.08 -6.48 -4.14
C LEU A 250 11.44 -7.53 -3.08
N ARG A 251 12.74 -7.81 -2.90
CA ARG A 251 13.25 -8.73 -1.88
C ARG A 251 12.88 -8.25 -0.48
N GLN A 252 13.06 -6.96 -0.20
CA GLN A 252 12.67 -6.34 1.07
C GLN A 252 11.15 -6.34 1.26
N THR A 253 10.36 -6.16 0.20
CA THR A 253 8.89 -6.29 0.28
C THR A 253 8.46 -7.69 0.68
N ILE A 254 9.11 -8.74 0.15
CA ILE A 254 8.84 -10.12 0.57
C ILE A 254 9.22 -10.34 2.03
N ASP A 255 10.40 -9.87 2.45
CA ASP A 255 10.85 -9.99 3.85
C ASP A 255 9.92 -9.28 4.84
N ASP A 256 9.29 -8.17 4.42
CA ASP A 256 8.34 -7.42 5.25
C ASP A 256 6.89 -7.92 5.10
N ALA A 257 6.61 -8.97 4.33
CA ALA A 257 5.23 -9.38 4.02
C ALA A 257 4.39 -9.60 5.29
N GLU A 258 4.96 -10.19 6.35
CA GLU A 258 4.29 -10.40 7.64
C GLU A 258 4.01 -9.11 8.42
N ARG A 259 4.72 -8.02 8.10
CA ARG A 259 4.58 -6.72 8.77
C ARG A 259 3.56 -5.83 8.08
N PHE A 260 3.20 -6.14 6.83
CA PHE A 260 2.16 -5.41 6.14
C PHE A 260 0.78 -5.94 6.54
N GLU A 261 -0.05 -5.07 7.12
CA GLU A 261 -1.39 -5.45 7.50
C GLU A 261 -2.37 -5.32 6.34
N GLY A 262 -2.94 -6.44 5.89
CA GLY A 262 -4.02 -6.49 4.91
C GLY A 262 -3.63 -5.99 3.53
N VAL A 263 -2.57 -6.54 2.95
CA VAL A 263 -2.15 -6.21 1.58
C VAL A 263 -1.72 -7.43 0.77
N PHE A 264 -2.16 -7.50 -0.47
CA PHE A 264 -1.70 -8.48 -1.45
C PHE A 264 -0.94 -7.77 -2.57
N PHE A 265 0.36 -8.03 -2.68
CA PHE A 265 1.17 -7.58 -3.81
C PHE A 265 1.16 -8.66 -4.90
N ALA A 266 0.63 -8.33 -6.08
CA ALA A 266 0.78 -9.12 -7.29
C ALA A 266 1.83 -8.46 -8.19
N VAL A 267 3.02 -9.04 -8.26
CA VAL A 267 4.13 -8.58 -9.10
C VAL A 267 4.01 -9.22 -10.47
N LEU A 268 3.75 -8.41 -11.49
CA LEU A 268 3.48 -8.84 -12.87
C LEU A 268 4.74 -8.70 -13.72
N ALA A 269 5.15 -9.78 -14.37
CA ALA A 269 6.37 -9.82 -15.16
C ALA A 269 6.22 -10.66 -16.43
N ASP A 270 6.98 -10.32 -17.47
CA ASP A 270 7.02 -11.10 -18.71
C ASP A 270 7.97 -12.31 -18.58
N PRO A 271 7.88 -13.31 -19.48
CA PRO A 271 8.74 -14.49 -19.47
C PRO A 271 10.26 -14.23 -19.40
N PRO A 272 10.84 -13.15 -19.97
CA PRO A 272 12.27 -12.84 -19.83
C PRO A 272 12.76 -12.65 -18.38
N LEU A 273 11.86 -12.53 -17.39
CA LEU A 273 12.25 -12.58 -15.98
C LEU A 273 12.95 -13.91 -15.63
N LEU A 274 12.54 -15.01 -16.26
CA LEU A 274 13.02 -16.36 -15.99
C LEU A 274 14.10 -16.84 -16.97
N ASP A 275 14.47 -16.01 -17.95
CA ASP A 275 15.47 -16.33 -18.96
C ASP A 275 16.89 -16.26 -18.38
N GLU A 276 17.54 -17.41 -18.16
CA GLU A 276 18.87 -17.46 -17.55
C GLU A 276 19.97 -16.75 -18.37
N GLU A 277 19.77 -16.56 -19.68
CA GLU A 277 20.73 -15.86 -20.55
C GLU A 277 20.61 -14.34 -20.42
N SER A 278 19.48 -13.83 -19.95
CA SER A 278 19.23 -12.41 -19.79
C SER A 278 19.99 -11.82 -18.60
N ARG A 279 20.72 -10.72 -18.85
CA ARG A 279 21.40 -9.92 -17.81
C ARG A 279 20.43 -9.18 -16.88
N ARG A 280 19.14 -9.19 -17.19
CA ARG A 280 18.08 -8.57 -16.40
C ARG A 280 17.20 -9.62 -15.71
N ALA A 281 17.41 -10.90 -15.96
CA ALA A 281 16.60 -11.95 -15.35
C ALA A 281 16.80 -12.07 -13.85
N LEU A 282 15.82 -12.69 -13.20
CA LEU A 282 15.83 -13.02 -11.78
C LEU A 282 17.07 -13.80 -11.36
N GLY A 283 17.62 -14.63 -12.26
CA GLY A 283 18.84 -15.40 -12.06
C GLY A 283 20.07 -14.56 -11.69
N GLN A 284 20.08 -13.28 -12.08
CA GLN A 284 21.19 -12.36 -11.82
C GLN A 284 21.21 -11.80 -10.40
N TYR A 285 20.14 -12.02 -9.62
CA TYR A 285 20.01 -11.51 -8.27
C TYR A 285 19.54 -12.62 -7.31
N THR A 286 20.53 -13.40 -6.86
CA THR A 286 20.34 -14.62 -6.05
C THR A 286 19.46 -14.41 -4.82
N ALA A 287 19.58 -13.26 -4.15
CA ALA A 287 18.85 -13.02 -2.90
C ALA A 287 17.32 -12.97 -3.11
N LEU A 288 16.83 -12.42 -4.23
CA LEU A 288 15.41 -12.49 -4.59
C LEU A 288 15.04 -13.88 -5.11
N LYS A 289 15.89 -14.48 -5.96
CA LYS A 289 15.66 -15.83 -6.51
C LYS A 289 15.37 -16.85 -5.39
N MET A 290 16.17 -16.84 -4.31
CA MET A 290 16.02 -17.78 -3.19
C MET A 290 14.73 -17.59 -2.37
N ARG A 291 14.02 -16.47 -2.51
CA ARG A 291 12.70 -16.26 -1.88
C ARG A 291 11.54 -16.66 -2.78
N LEU A 292 11.80 -16.73 -4.09
CA LEU A 292 10.79 -17.01 -5.10
C LEU A 292 10.80 -18.46 -5.58
N TRP A 293 11.98 -19.07 -5.60
CA TRP A 293 12.12 -20.46 -6.00
C TRP A 293 11.63 -21.37 -4.88
N ASP A 294 10.67 -22.23 -5.22
CA ASP A 294 10.04 -23.15 -4.28
C ASP A 294 10.95 -24.38 -4.08
N ASP A 295 11.37 -24.65 -2.84
CA ASP A 295 12.13 -25.84 -2.48
C ASP A 295 11.25 -27.11 -2.48
N VAL A 296 9.93 -26.96 -2.39
CA VAL A 296 8.98 -28.08 -2.28
C VAL A 296 8.00 -28.07 -3.45
N ARG A 297 8.23 -28.95 -4.43
CA ARG A 297 7.26 -29.21 -5.51
C ARG A 297 6.49 -30.51 -5.24
N PRO A 298 5.15 -30.50 -5.23
CA PRO A 298 4.38 -31.74 -5.22
C PRO A 298 4.76 -32.59 -6.45
N GLN A 299 4.94 -33.90 -6.27
CA GLN A 299 5.20 -34.80 -7.39
C GLN A 299 4.07 -34.69 -8.43
N GLY A 300 4.42 -34.21 -9.63
CA GLY A 300 3.51 -34.14 -10.78
C GLY A 300 2.50 -32.99 -10.80
N ARG A 301 2.59 -31.97 -9.93
CA ARG A 301 1.71 -30.78 -9.97
C ARG A 301 2.49 -29.49 -9.73
N ASP A 302 2.10 -28.42 -10.43
CA ASP A 302 2.59 -27.07 -10.12
C ASP A 302 1.94 -26.57 -8.82
N ASN A 303 2.74 -25.97 -7.94
CA ASN A 303 2.24 -25.32 -6.74
C ASN A 303 1.67 -23.94 -7.12
N MET A 304 0.34 -23.85 -7.28
CA MET A 304 -0.35 -22.60 -7.62
C MET A 304 -0.30 -21.54 -6.51
N LEU A 305 0.08 -21.92 -5.29
CA LEU A 305 0.31 -21.02 -4.15
C LEU A 305 1.79 -20.63 -3.99
N ALA A 306 2.67 -21.10 -4.88
CA ALA A 306 4.08 -20.76 -4.84
C ALA A 306 4.28 -19.23 -4.90
N PRO A 307 5.36 -18.72 -4.29
CA PRO A 307 5.71 -17.30 -4.38
C PRO A 307 5.84 -16.79 -5.82
N LEU A 308 6.19 -17.65 -6.77
CA LEU A 308 6.21 -17.37 -8.20
C LEU A 308 5.41 -18.41 -8.98
N VAL A 309 4.52 -17.95 -9.86
CA VAL A 309 3.73 -18.79 -10.75
C VAL A 309 3.96 -18.39 -12.21
N VAL A 310 3.92 -19.36 -13.12
CA VAL A 310 3.94 -19.13 -14.57
C VAL A 310 2.57 -19.53 -15.14
N LEU A 311 1.88 -18.57 -15.76
CA LEU A 311 0.52 -18.76 -16.27
C LEU A 311 0.47 -18.92 -17.80
N GLN A 312 -0.42 -19.80 -18.25
CA GLN A 312 -0.83 -19.95 -19.65
C GLN A 312 -2.35 -19.78 -19.84
#